data_AF-A0A1I2NKJ3-F1
#
_entry.id   AF-A0A1I2NKJ3-F1
#
_cell.length_a   1.000
_cell.length_b   1.000
_cell.length_c   1.000
_cell.angle_alpha   90.00
_cell.angle_beta   90.00
_cell.angle_gamma   90.00
#
_symmetry.space_group_name_H-M   'P 1'
#
loop_
_entity.id
_entity.type
_entity.pdbx_description
1 polymer ?
#
loop_
_entity_poly.entity_id
_entity_poly.type
_entity_poly.pdbx_seq_one_letter_code
_entity_poly.pdbx_strand_id
1 'polypeptide(L)'
;MKSYIKKLFSILLVFTCIMTFTFVGDATVKVKAAMSDNLYSIMGQSNVTLDQMINYYEKHATYPSFYKNTDAPTIYHFCKIYSEECEAEGVKKEVAFCQAMKETGYLKFGGDVKINQYNFAGIGATGGGNPGNSFRSVREGVRAQVQHLKAYASTERVKNPVVDPRYQYVYSDKVAKAPYVQWLGIHENPNHTGWAAASRYGYSLIDSYIADLYGVSKYSTWYNGVDYKDVYDPNYYMSRYADVAQACGGSSDTLIGHFVNYGMNEGRQGNSEFDVHSYKNEYADLRSAYGTDLKKYYMHYINYGKREGRHGLGCTSLSGVVISYNGKNYSAVYDYNYYVNNNPDVKAAFNGDDVKTLKHFVEYGMNEGRRGSENFDVVSYKNAYGDLRAAYGKDLKKYYMHYINYGKKEGRITTGVSTLQNPIRTYQGVDYSLVYDYNYYIQHNPDVARAFPNDDVATLKHFINYGMNEGRIAKDTFNVKAYKNAYRDLRAAYGNNMSAYYKHYIDYGYREGRVAV
;
A
#
# COMPACT_ATOMS: atom_id res chain seq x y z
N MET A 1 -29.90 -48.20 -28.10
CA MET A 1 -30.25 -46.78 -27.88
C MET A 1 -31.77 -46.64 -27.87
N LYS A 2 -32.38 -46.73 -26.68
CA LYS A 2 -33.80 -46.44 -26.45
C LYS A 2 -33.94 -45.79 -25.07
N SER A 3 -34.71 -44.71 -25.07
CA SER A 3 -35.55 -44.16 -24.00
C SER A 3 -34.95 -43.40 -22.81
N TYR A 4 -35.31 -42.11 -22.81
CA TYR A 4 -35.51 -41.20 -21.68
C TYR A 4 -36.55 -41.72 -20.65
N ILE A 5 -36.49 -41.19 -19.40
CA ILE A 5 -37.59 -40.72 -18.50
C ILE A 5 -36.99 -40.51 -17.07
N LYS A 6 -36.81 -39.25 -16.56
CA LYS A 6 -37.63 -38.48 -15.58
C LYS A 6 -38.06 -39.30 -14.33
N LYS A 7 -38.18 -38.80 -13.09
CA LYS A 7 -37.72 -37.64 -12.29
C LYS A 7 -38.23 -37.93 -10.84
N LEU A 8 -37.41 -37.62 -9.82
CA LEU A 8 -37.76 -37.06 -8.49
C LEU A 8 -38.49 -37.83 -7.35
N PHE A 9 -37.91 -37.59 -6.15
CA PHE A 9 -38.44 -37.48 -4.77
C PHE A 9 -38.82 -38.74 -3.96
N SER A 10 -38.12 -38.97 -2.84
CA SER A 10 -38.60 -38.63 -1.47
C SER A 10 -37.64 -39.07 -0.36
N ILE A 11 -37.64 -38.29 0.72
CA ILE A 11 -36.84 -38.33 1.97
C ILE A 11 -37.49 -39.29 2.99
N LEU A 12 -36.72 -40.09 3.74
CA LEU A 12 -36.87 -40.23 5.21
C LEU A 12 -35.74 -41.05 5.88
N LEU A 13 -35.36 -40.57 7.07
CA LEU A 13 -34.40 -41.06 8.07
C LEU A 13 -34.50 -42.55 8.45
N VAL A 14 -33.35 -43.19 8.73
CA VAL A 14 -33.15 -44.02 9.95
C VAL A 14 -31.72 -43.84 10.49
N PHE A 15 -31.66 -43.68 11.81
CA PHE A 15 -30.54 -43.39 12.69
C PHE A 15 -29.53 -44.54 12.88
N THR A 16 -28.30 -44.14 13.23
CA THR A 16 -27.30 -44.80 14.11
C THR A 16 -26.67 -46.14 13.70
N CYS A 17 -25.38 -46.08 13.39
CA CYS A 17 -24.42 -46.91 14.11
C CYS A 17 -23.20 -46.08 14.50
N ILE A 18 -22.91 -46.15 15.79
CA ILE A 18 -21.94 -45.39 16.56
C ILE A 18 -20.53 -45.82 16.12
N MET A 19 -19.79 -44.95 15.46
CA MET A 19 -18.34 -45.06 15.45
C MET A 19 -17.80 -44.31 16.66
N THR A 20 -17.46 -45.07 17.70
CA THR A 20 -16.56 -44.63 18.76
C THR A 20 -15.20 -44.35 18.12
N PHE A 21 -14.96 -43.10 17.73
CA PHE A 21 -13.60 -42.61 17.61
C PHE A 21 -13.08 -42.40 19.02
N THR A 22 -12.30 -43.37 19.50
CA THR A 22 -11.33 -43.11 20.55
C THR A 22 -10.38 -42.05 20.02
N PHE A 23 -10.62 -40.80 20.43
CA PHE A 23 -9.60 -39.76 20.39
C PHE A 23 -8.46 -40.22 21.28
N VAL A 24 -7.42 -40.78 20.67
CA VAL A 24 -6.09 -40.75 21.28
C VAL A 24 -5.58 -39.34 21.01
N GLY A 25 -5.86 -38.45 21.96
CA GLY A 25 -4.96 -37.33 22.19
C GLY A 25 -3.62 -37.93 22.58
N ASP A 26 -2.59 -37.68 21.77
CA ASP A 26 -1.56 -36.71 22.10
C ASP A 26 -0.42 -36.83 21.09
N ALA A 27 -0.37 -35.86 20.19
CA ALA A 27 0.89 -35.35 19.70
C ALA A 27 0.59 -33.90 19.35
N THR A 28 0.73 -33.02 20.34
CA THR A 28 0.97 -31.60 20.07
C THR A 28 1.95 -31.51 18.91
N VAL A 29 1.49 -31.09 17.72
CA VAL A 29 2.41 -30.64 16.68
C VAL A 29 3.16 -29.49 17.34
N LYS A 30 4.41 -29.72 17.73
CA LYS A 30 5.27 -28.69 18.29
C LYS A 30 5.55 -27.70 17.17
N VAL A 31 4.62 -26.77 16.95
CA VAL A 31 4.83 -25.59 16.14
C VAL A 31 5.91 -24.79 16.86
N LYS A 32 7.16 -24.96 16.43
CA LYS A 32 8.26 -24.03 16.75
C LYS A 32 8.62 -23.30 15.46
N ALA A 33 7.78 -22.34 15.11
CA ALA A 33 8.05 -21.32 14.09
C ALA A 33 8.84 -20.16 14.73
N ALA A 34 10.02 -20.41 15.33
CA ALA A 34 10.66 -19.40 16.19
C ALA A 34 12.20 -19.44 16.26
N MET A 35 12.87 -20.38 15.56
CA MET A 35 14.32 -20.55 15.76
C MET A 35 15.15 -19.46 15.07
N SER A 36 14.74 -18.98 13.89
CA SER A 36 15.42 -17.89 13.19
C SER A 36 14.90 -16.50 13.57
N ASP A 37 13.71 -16.42 14.17
CA ASP A 37 13.10 -15.16 14.63
C ASP A 37 13.90 -14.47 15.75
N ASN A 38 14.73 -15.24 16.47
CA ASN A 38 15.68 -14.73 17.44
C ASN A 38 17.11 -15.09 17.01
N LEU A 39 18.07 -14.24 17.38
CA LEU A 39 19.48 -14.49 17.11
C LEU A 39 19.93 -15.80 17.80
N TYR A 40 20.41 -16.76 17.01
CA TYR A 40 20.75 -18.09 17.48
C TYR A 40 22.25 -18.17 17.77
N SER A 41 22.63 -18.21 19.05
CA SER A 41 24.04 -18.24 19.45
C SER A 41 24.77 -19.50 18.96
N ILE A 42 25.99 -19.31 18.42
CA ILE A 42 26.88 -20.40 18.00
C ILE A 42 27.53 -21.08 19.21
N MET A 43 27.89 -20.28 20.22
CA MET A 43 28.44 -20.77 21.48
C MET A 43 27.34 -21.14 22.47
N GLY A 44 27.65 -22.04 23.41
CA GLY A 44 26.81 -22.41 24.55
C GLY A 44 26.48 -23.89 24.60
N GLN A 45 25.68 -24.27 25.59
CA GLN A 45 25.26 -25.66 25.77
C GLN A 45 24.27 -26.08 24.67
N SER A 46 24.48 -27.29 24.16
CA SER A 46 23.56 -27.96 23.24
C SER A 46 22.79 -29.06 23.97
N ASN A 47 21.49 -29.14 23.70
CA ASN A 47 20.62 -30.21 24.19
C ASN A 47 20.41 -31.32 23.16
N VAL A 48 21.09 -31.26 22.01
CA VAL A 48 20.99 -32.29 20.97
C VAL A 48 21.69 -33.57 21.43
N THR A 49 20.97 -34.67 21.36
CA THR A 49 21.51 -36.00 21.68
C THR A 49 22.24 -36.61 20.47
N LEU A 50 23.10 -37.58 20.75
CA LEU A 50 23.80 -38.32 19.70
C LEU A 50 22.81 -39.02 18.76
N ASP A 51 21.75 -39.62 19.32
CA ASP A 51 20.71 -40.29 18.53
C ASP A 51 19.96 -39.32 17.62
N GLN A 52 19.70 -38.08 18.05
CA GLN A 52 19.10 -37.06 17.18
C GLN A 52 19.99 -36.74 15.99
N MET A 53 21.31 -36.66 16.18
CA MET A 53 22.26 -36.41 15.08
C MET A 53 22.32 -37.59 14.11
N ILE A 54 22.35 -38.82 14.63
CA ILE A 54 22.37 -40.06 13.83
C ILE A 54 21.09 -40.18 13.01
N ASN A 55 19.93 -40.11 13.68
CA ASN A 55 18.62 -40.21 13.03
C ASN A 55 18.42 -39.11 11.98
N TYR A 56 18.88 -37.88 12.27
CA TYR A 56 18.86 -36.80 11.31
C TYR A 56 19.69 -37.13 10.07
N TYR A 57 20.92 -37.63 10.23
CA TYR A 57 21.76 -37.99 9.08
C TYR A 57 21.14 -39.12 8.25
N GLU A 58 20.72 -40.20 8.90
CA GLU A 58 20.21 -41.41 8.24
C GLU A 58 18.91 -41.16 7.46
N LYS A 59 18.12 -40.15 7.87
CA LYS A 59 16.97 -39.67 7.11
C LYS A 59 17.34 -39.11 5.72
N HIS A 60 18.56 -38.61 5.55
CA HIS A 60 18.99 -37.86 4.35
C HIS A 60 20.03 -38.58 3.49
N ALA A 61 20.84 -39.46 4.08
CA ALA A 61 21.93 -40.12 3.38
C ALA A 61 22.36 -41.45 4.03
N THR A 62 22.99 -42.30 3.22
CA THR A 62 23.75 -43.47 3.69
C THR A 62 25.18 -43.07 4.04
N TYR A 63 25.68 -43.51 5.21
CA TYR A 63 27.02 -43.16 5.65
C TYR A 63 28.10 -43.73 4.70
N PRO A 64 29.08 -42.93 4.24
CA PRO A 64 30.04 -43.38 3.23
C PRO A 64 30.91 -44.53 3.73
N SER A 65 30.95 -45.63 2.97
CA SER A 65 31.84 -46.76 3.23
C SER A 65 33.33 -46.39 3.17
N PHE A 66 33.66 -45.25 2.53
CA PHE A 66 34.99 -44.65 2.50
C PHE A 66 35.59 -44.52 3.91
N TYR A 67 34.80 -44.15 4.91
CA TYR A 67 35.29 -43.92 6.27
C TYR A 67 35.54 -45.19 7.09
N LYS A 68 35.22 -46.38 6.57
CA LYS A 68 35.28 -47.66 7.30
C LYS A 68 36.64 -47.94 7.96
N ASN A 69 37.74 -47.47 7.36
CA ASN A 69 39.11 -47.68 7.86
C ASN A 69 39.73 -46.40 8.43
N THR A 70 38.91 -45.44 8.85
CA THR A 70 39.33 -44.17 9.46
C THR A 70 39.00 -44.14 10.95
N ASP A 71 39.26 -43.01 11.61
CA ASP A 71 38.85 -42.75 13.00
C ASP A 71 37.33 -42.52 13.17
N ALA A 72 36.54 -42.54 12.09
CA ALA A 72 35.08 -42.47 12.13
C ALA A 72 34.41 -43.57 11.27
N PRO A 73 34.55 -44.86 11.64
CA PRO A 73 34.10 -45.97 10.78
C PRO A 73 32.59 -46.06 10.59
N THR A 74 31.79 -45.42 11.44
CA THR A 74 30.32 -45.39 11.34
C THR A 74 29.79 -43.99 11.67
N ILE A 75 28.52 -43.72 11.30
CA ILE A 75 27.84 -42.47 11.64
C ILE A 75 27.85 -42.19 13.15
N TYR A 76 27.74 -43.23 13.99
CA TYR A 76 27.88 -43.11 15.43
C TYR A 76 29.23 -42.47 15.82
N HIS A 77 30.34 -42.96 15.26
CA HIS A 77 31.67 -42.44 15.56
C HIS A 77 31.82 -41.00 15.06
N PHE A 78 31.27 -40.69 13.88
CA PHE A 78 31.28 -39.34 13.33
C PHE A 78 30.53 -38.33 14.22
N CYS A 79 29.29 -38.65 14.60
CA CYS A 79 28.50 -37.79 15.49
C CYS A 79 29.12 -37.69 16.89
N LYS A 80 29.78 -38.75 17.37
CA LYS A 80 30.51 -38.76 18.65
C LYS A 80 31.71 -37.82 18.61
N ILE A 81 32.49 -37.84 17.53
CA ILE A 81 33.60 -36.89 17.30
C ILE A 81 33.09 -35.44 17.33
N TYR A 82 31.99 -35.13 16.61
CA TYR A 82 31.39 -33.79 16.68
C TYR A 82 31.00 -33.41 18.09
N SER A 83 30.33 -34.31 18.82
CA SER A 83 29.90 -34.04 20.19
C SER A 83 31.09 -33.69 21.08
N GLU A 84 32.14 -34.51 21.05
CA GLU A 84 33.35 -34.31 21.88
C GLU A 84 34.11 -33.03 21.53
N GLU A 85 34.37 -32.76 20.24
CA GLU A 85 35.11 -31.56 19.83
C GLU A 85 34.29 -30.27 20.11
N CYS A 86 32.97 -30.30 19.87
CA CYS A 86 32.08 -29.18 20.16
C CYS A 86 31.97 -28.90 21.66
N GLU A 87 31.79 -29.93 22.48
CA GLU A 87 31.69 -29.81 23.94
C GLU A 87 33.00 -29.31 24.56
N ALA A 88 34.15 -29.76 24.04
CA ALA A 88 35.46 -29.25 24.47
C ALA A 88 35.55 -27.73 24.25
N GLU A 89 35.11 -27.24 23.10
CA GLU A 89 35.26 -25.83 22.73
C GLU A 89 34.09 -24.93 23.14
N GLY A 90 32.97 -25.50 23.55
CA GLY A 90 31.73 -24.76 23.89
C GLY A 90 30.93 -24.32 22.67
N VAL A 91 31.18 -24.91 21.50
CA VAL A 91 30.40 -24.68 20.27
C VAL A 91 29.17 -25.58 20.33
N LYS A 92 27.99 -25.09 19.94
CA LYS A 92 26.79 -25.93 19.86
C LYS A 92 26.94 -26.97 18.75
N LYS A 93 26.87 -28.26 19.12
CA LYS A 93 27.08 -29.39 18.19
C LYS A 93 26.13 -29.39 17.01
N GLU A 94 24.87 -28.98 17.18
CA GLU A 94 23.92 -28.84 16.09
C GLU A 94 24.33 -27.80 15.06
N VAL A 95 25.04 -26.73 15.47
CA VAL A 95 25.51 -25.70 14.54
C VAL A 95 26.62 -26.29 13.66
N ALA A 96 27.66 -26.85 14.27
CA ALA A 96 28.77 -27.44 13.52
C ALA A 96 28.33 -28.62 12.65
N PHE A 97 27.52 -29.52 13.20
CA PHE A 97 27.07 -30.72 12.50
C PHE A 97 26.12 -30.40 11.35
N CYS A 98 25.10 -29.55 11.55
CA CYS A 98 24.21 -29.13 10.46
C CYS A 98 24.96 -28.32 9.40
N GLN A 99 25.93 -27.50 9.80
CA GLN A 99 26.79 -26.79 8.85
C GLN A 99 27.56 -27.79 7.99
N ALA A 100 28.13 -28.83 8.59
CA ALA A 100 28.84 -29.87 7.84
C ALA A 100 27.93 -30.58 6.82
N MET A 101 26.66 -30.85 7.18
CA MET A 101 25.70 -31.44 6.24
C MET A 101 25.38 -30.50 5.08
N LYS A 102 25.26 -29.20 5.35
CA LYS A 102 25.06 -28.17 4.34
C LYS A 102 26.24 -28.07 3.38
N GLU A 103 27.46 -27.98 3.91
CA GLU A 103 28.68 -27.78 3.12
C GLU A 103 29.06 -29.01 2.27
N THR A 104 28.80 -30.21 2.79
CA THR A 104 29.19 -31.46 2.13
C THR A 104 28.07 -32.13 1.33
N GLY A 105 26.84 -31.60 1.40
CA GLY A 105 25.65 -32.27 0.87
C GLY A 105 25.42 -33.63 1.53
N TYR A 106 25.44 -33.67 2.87
CA TYR A 106 25.31 -34.89 3.69
C TYR A 106 26.43 -35.91 3.46
N LEU A 107 27.68 -35.44 3.47
CA LEU A 107 28.91 -36.21 3.24
C LEU A 107 29.05 -36.82 1.84
N LYS A 108 28.32 -36.29 0.86
CA LYS A 108 28.39 -36.71 -0.56
C LYS A 108 29.52 -36.00 -1.33
N PHE A 109 29.93 -34.82 -0.88
CA PHE A 109 31.02 -34.01 -1.46
C PHE A 109 30.84 -33.72 -2.96
N GLY A 110 29.70 -33.13 -3.32
CA GLY A 110 29.36 -32.80 -4.72
C GLY A 110 30.09 -31.60 -5.32
N GLY A 111 30.94 -30.91 -4.55
CA GLY A 111 31.64 -29.69 -4.96
C GLY A 111 33.16 -29.88 -5.17
N ASP A 112 33.90 -28.78 -5.00
CA ASP A 112 35.36 -28.76 -5.16
C ASP A 112 36.08 -29.57 -4.07
N VAL A 113 35.56 -29.51 -2.83
CA VAL A 113 36.07 -30.29 -1.69
C VAL A 113 35.72 -31.76 -1.86
N LYS A 114 36.69 -32.65 -1.64
CA LYS A 114 36.60 -34.10 -1.79
C LYS A 114 36.57 -34.82 -0.44
N ILE A 115 35.94 -35.99 -0.45
CA ILE A 115 35.72 -36.81 0.75
C ILE A 115 37.01 -37.20 1.50
N ASN A 116 38.13 -37.37 0.78
CA ASN A 116 39.43 -37.72 1.35
C ASN A 116 40.16 -36.54 2.02
N GLN A 117 39.66 -35.31 1.89
CA GLN A 117 40.25 -34.13 2.53
C GLN A 117 39.83 -33.98 4.00
N TYR A 118 38.78 -34.69 4.42
CA TYR A 118 38.16 -34.54 5.74
C TYR A 118 37.81 -33.07 6.07
N ASN A 119 37.53 -32.26 5.05
CA ASN A 119 37.21 -30.84 5.20
C ASN A 119 35.69 -30.64 5.17
N PHE A 120 35.07 -30.75 6.34
CA PHE A 120 33.60 -30.75 6.46
C PHE A 120 32.96 -29.38 6.36
N ALA A 121 33.75 -28.30 6.35
CA ALA A 121 33.25 -26.92 6.37
C ALA A 121 33.75 -26.07 5.19
N GLY A 122 34.39 -26.70 4.20
CA GLY A 122 34.96 -25.99 3.05
C GLY A 122 36.07 -25.00 3.40
N ILE A 123 36.83 -25.25 4.47
CA ILE A 123 37.86 -24.33 4.97
C ILE A 123 38.91 -24.10 3.87
N GLY A 124 38.98 -22.86 3.39
CA GLY A 124 39.92 -22.44 2.35
C GLY A 124 39.54 -22.83 0.91
N ALA A 125 38.37 -23.43 0.70
CA ALA A 125 37.85 -23.62 -0.65
C ALA A 125 37.32 -22.27 -1.18
N THR A 126 37.62 -21.95 -2.44
CA THR A 126 37.27 -20.63 -3.05
C THR A 126 36.34 -20.75 -4.26
N GLY A 127 35.91 -21.97 -4.61
CA GLY A 127 35.24 -22.23 -5.89
C GLY A 127 36.22 -22.31 -7.06
N GLY A 128 35.72 -22.73 -8.23
CA GLY A 128 36.50 -22.78 -9.47
C GLY A 128 37.53 -23.91 -9.53
N GLY A 129 37.29 -25.01 -8.79
CA GLY A 129 38.17 -26.17 -8.77
C GLY A 129 39.25 -26.12 -7.68
N ASN A 130 39.26 -25.10 -6.80
CA ASN A 130 40.16 -25.05 -5.66
C ASN A 130 39.58 -25.84 -4.46
N PRO A 131 40.15 -27.00 -4.10
CA PRO A 131 39.57 -27.91 -3.12
C PRO A 131 39.76 -27.45 -1.66
N GLY A 132 40.54 -26.39 -1.42
CA GLY A 132 40.83 -25.90 -0.07
C GLY A 132 41.74 -26.82 0.74
N ASN A 133 41.64 -26.75 2.06
CA ASN A 133 42.53 -27.47 2.97
C ASN A 133 42.15 -28.95 3.11
N SER A 134 43.12 -29.75 3.56
CA SER A 134 42.95 -31.17 3.90
C SER A 134 43.49 -31.45 5.29
N PHE A 135 42.86 -32.37 5.99
CA PHE A 135 43.21 -32.78 7.35
C PHE A 135 43.64 -34.25 7.35
N ARG A 136 44.31 -34.72 8.42
CA ARG A 136 44.90 -36.08 8.45
C ARG A 136 43.90 -37.14 8.88
N SER A 137 42.84 -36.75 9.58
CA SER A 137 41.79 -37.64 10.07
C SER A 137 40.44 -36.94 10.13
N VAL A 138 39.36 -37.70 10.32
CA VAL A 138 38.02 -37.14 10.49
C VAL A 138 37.99 -36.25 11.73
N ARG A 139 38.57 -36.68 12.85
CA ARG A 139 38.63 -35.86 14.06
C ARG A 139 39.38 -34.55 13.86
N GLU A 140 40.50 -34.55 13.15
CA GLU A 140 41.24 -33.31 12.89
C GLU A 140 40.43 -32.34 12.02
N GLY A 141 39.73 -32.86 11.01
CA GLY A 141 38.82 -32.06 10.18
C GLY A 141 37.65 -31.45 10.93
N VAL A 142 37.00 -32.24 11.79
CA VAL A 142 35.93 -31.76 12.67
C VAL A 142 36.47 -30.71 13.65
N ARG A 143 37.62 -30.96 14.27
CA ARG A 143 38.27 -30.00 15.15
C ARG A 143 38.55 -28.67 14.44
N ALA A 144 39.08 -28.71 13.23
CA ALA A 144 39.34 -27.50 12.44
C ALA A 144 38.06 -26.68 12.21
N GLN A 145 36.95 -27.32 11.86
CA GLN A 145 35.66 -26.64 11.73
C GLN A 145 35.20 -26.02 13.06
N VAL A 146 35.24 -26.77 14.15
CA VAL A 146 34.80 -26.30 15.47
C VAL A 146 35.65 -25.11 15.92
N GLN A 147 36.96 -25.16 15.71
CA GLN A 147 37.87 -24.05 15.96
C GLN A 147 37.54 -22.84 15.09
N HIS A 148 37.20 -23.03 13.82
CA HIS A 148 36.81 -21.95 12.92
C HIS A 148 35.52 -21.26 13.39
N LEU A 149 34.50 -22.04 13.77
CA LEU A 149 33.23 -21.52 14.31
C LEU A 149 33.47 -20.75 15.61
N LYS A 150 34.28 -21.29 16.54
CA LYS A 150 34.63 -20.59 17.77
C LYS A 150 35.38 -19.29 17.51
N ALA A 151 36.31 -19.29 16.55
CA ALA A 151 37.06 -18.09 16.16
C ALA A 151 36.14 -16.97 15.63
N TYR A 152 35.05 -17.32 14.94
CA TYR A 152 34.02 -16.36 14.55
C TYR A 152 33.17 -15.88 15.74
N ALA A 153 32.79 -16.80 16.63
CA ALA A 153 31.72 -16.60 17.59
C ALA A 153 32.16 -16.13 18.98
N SER A 154 33.45 -16.23 19.32
CA SER A 154 33.95 -15.98 20.66
C SER A 154 35.28 -15.24 20.65
N THR A 155 35.54 -14.47 21.71
CA THR A 155 36.85 -13.90 22.02
C THR A 155 37.73 -14.85 22.83
N GLU A 156 37.17 -15.94 23.34
CA GLU A 156 37.92 -16.98 24.06
C GLU A 156 38.77 -17.83 23.11
N ARG A 157 40.01 -18.12 23.53
CA ARG A 157 40.90 -19.01 22.78
C ARG A 157 40.35 -20.44 22.75
N VAL A 158 40.72 -21.17 21.70
CA VAL A 158 40.46 -22.61 21.62
C VAL A 158 41.21 -23.35 22.72
N LYS A 159 40.63 -24.43 23.24
CA LYS A 159 41.22 -25.25 24.31
C LYS A 159 42.12 -26.34 23.75
N ASN A 160 41.73 -26.95 22.62
CA ASN A 160 42.50 -27.96 21.93
C ASN A 160 43.60 -27.32 21.05
N PRO A 161 44.69 -28.05 20.75
CA PRO A 161 45.72 -27.57 19.82
C PRO A 161 45.13 -27.10 18.49
N VAL A 162 45.57 -25.93 18.02
CA VAL A 162 45.07 -25.31 16.78
C VAL A 162 45.45 -26.18 15.58
N VAL A 163 44.44 -26.63 14.82
CA VAL A 163 44.58 -27.36 13.56
C VAL A 163 43.90 -26.64 12.40
N ASP A 164 43.05 -25.64 12.68
CA ASP A 164 42.49 -24.75 11.66
C ASP A 164 43.60 -23.82 11.08
N PRO A 165 43.99 -23.98 9.81
CA PRO A 165 45.05 -23.18 9.19
C PRO A 165 44.64 -21.71 9.00
N ARG A 166 43.35 -21.38 9.16
CA ARG A 166 42.82 -20.03 9.03
C ARG A 166 42.50 -19.38 10.37
N TYR A 167 42.75 -20.05 11.50
CA TYR A 167 42.37 -19.59 12.83
C TYR A 167 42.86 -18.16 13.11
N GLN A 168 44.13 -17.87 12.82
CA GLN A 168 44.74 -16.56 13.06
C GLN A 168 44.15 -15.42 12.22
N TYR A 169 43.52 -15.70 11.08
CA TYR A 169 42.87 -14.69 10.23
C TYR A 169 41.45 -14.38 10.70
N VAL A 170 40.83 -15.32 11.43
CA VAL A 170 39.44 -15.21 11.87
C VAL A 170 39.37 -14.75 13.33
N TYR A 171 40.15 -15.36 14.22
CA TYR A 171 40.12 -15.10 15.65
C TYR A 171 40.52 -13.67 16.00
N SER A 172 39.84 -13.13 17.02
CA SER A 172 40.16 -11.85 17.66
C SER A 172 39.86 -11.98 19.15
N ASP A 173 40.80 -11.60 19.99
CA ASP A 173 40.62 -11.53 21.45
C ASP A 173 39.80 -10.31 21.89
N LYS A 174 39.50 -9.39 20.96
CA LYS A 174 38.75 -8.15 21.23
C LYS A 174 37.29 -8.22 20.82
N VAL A 175 36.98 -8.85 19.68
CA VAL A 175 35.64 -8.80 19.07
C VAL A 175 35.30 -10.13 18.39
N ALA A 176 34.16 -10.71 18.75
CA ALA A 176 33.57 -11.82 18.00
C ALA A 176 32.93 -11.28 16.71
N LYS A 177 33.33 -11.83 15.56
CA LYS A 177 32.86 -11.39 14.23
C LYS A 177 31.42 -11.82 13.95
N ALA A 178 31.01 -12.99 14.44
CA ALA A 178 29.68 -13.56 14.23
C ALA A 178 29.26 -14.44 15.43
N PRO A 179 28.88 -13.85 16.58
CA PRO A 179 28.37 -14.61 17.73
C PRO A 179 27.09 -15.42 17.46
N TYR A 180 26.33 -15.07 16.43
CA TYR A 180 25.05 -15.68 16.07
C TYR A 180 25.10 -16.33 14.69
N VAL A 181 24.40 -17.45 14.51
CA VAL A 181 24.37 -18.23 13.26
C VAL A 181 23.92 -17.37 12.08
N GLN A 182 22.91 -16.50 12.27
CA GLN A 182 22.46 -15.57 11.24
C GLN A 182 23.59 -14.69 10.69
N TRP A 183 24.54 -14.29 11.55
CA TRP A 183 25.66 -13.40 11.21
C TRP A 183 26.84 -14.14 10.56
N LEU A 184 26.73 -15.45 10.33
CA LEU A 184 27.65 -16.17 9.45
C LEU A 184 27.47 -15.77 7.98
N GLY A 185 26.31 -15.24 7.58
CA GLY A 185 26.12 -14.60 6.29
C GLY A 185 26.59 -13.15 6.30
N ILE A 186 27.43 -12.76 5.33
CA ILE A 186 27.98 -11.40 5.23
C ILE A 186 26.89 -10.33 5.13
N HIS A 187 25.81 -10.63 4.41
CA HIS A 187 24.70 -9.69 4.18
C HIS A 187 23.86 -9.43 5.43
N GLU A 188 23.78 -10.42 6.33
CA GLU A 188 22.95 -10.38 7.53
C GLU A 188 23.75 -9.98 8.78
N ASN A 189 25.07 -9.88 8.68
CA ASN A 189 25.94 -9.43 9.76
C ASN A 189 26.01 -7.89 9.80
N PRO A 190 25.75 -7.25 10.96
CA PRO A 190 25.84 -5.79 11.10
C PRO A 190 27.20 -5.18 10.73
N ASN A 191 28.27 -5.97 10.81
CA ASN A 191 29.63 -5.53 10.50
C ASN A 191 30.07 -5.85 9.06
N HIS A 192 29.18 -6.41 8.23
CA HIS A 192 29.49 -6.87 6.87
C HIS A 192 30.68 -7.85 6.79
N THR A 193 30.85 -8.64 7.84
CA THR A 193 31.81 -9.76 7.91
C THR A 193 31.05 -11.07 8.03
N GLY A 194 31.65 -12.21 7.69
CA GLY A 194 30.94 -13.48 7.83
C GLY A 194 31.70 -14.64 7.21
N TRP A 195 31.20 -15.84 7.48
CA TRP A 195 31.70 -17.09 6.93
C TRP A 195 31.42 -17.21 5.43
N ALA A 196 30.22 -16.81 4.99
CA ALA A 196 29.76 -17.01 3.62
C ALA A 196 29.26 -15.71 2.99
N ALA A 197 29.60 -15.54 1.69
CA ALA A 197 29.11 -14.43 0.88
C ALA A 197 27.67 -14.62 0.39
N ALA A 198 27.13 -15.84 0.42
CA ALA A 198 25.75 -16.10 0.05
C ALA A 198 24.78 -15.39 1.02
N SER A 199 23.80 -14.65 0.49
CA SER A 199 22.71 -14.11 1.31
C SER A 199 21.93 -15.24 1.97
N ARG A 200 21.42 -14.98 3.18
CA ARG A 200 20.66 -15.90 4.02
C ARG A 200 21.40 -17.20 4.33
N TYR A 201 22.74 -17.20 4.29
CA TYR A 201 23.49 -18.40 4.64
C TYR A 201 23.18 -18.89 6.06
N GLY A 202 23.20 -17.98 7.05
CA GLY A 202 22.90 -18.31 8.44
C GLY A 202 21.44 -18.72 8.64
N TYR A 203 20.51 -17.98 8.04
CA TYR A 203 19.07 -18.30 8.09
C TYR A 203 18.77 -19.68 7.50
N SER A 204 19.26 -19.98 6.30
CA SER A 204 19.07 -21.30 5.68
C SER A 204 19.71 -22.44 6.50
N LEU A 205 20.81 -22.18 7.22
CA LEU A 205 21.35 -23.17 8.16
C LEU A 205 20.38 -23.45 9.32
N ILE A 206 19.75 -22.42 9.88
CA ILE A 206 18.74 -22.57 10.94
C ILE A 206 17.48 -23.25 10.38
N ASP A 207 16.89 -22.67 9.34
CA ASP A 207 15.56 -22.99 8.84
C ASP A 207 15.51 -24.35 8.14
N SER A 208 16.57 -24.73 7.42
CA SER A 208 16.58 -25.95 6.60
C SER A 208 17.27 -27.13 7.27
N TYR A 209 18.25 -26.89 8.15
CA TYR A 209 19.06 -27.96 8.75
C TYR A 209 18.83 -28.09 10.25
N ILE A 210 19.05 -27.02 11.04
CA ILE A 210 18.89 -27.08 12.50
C ILE A 210 17.42 -27.36 12.87
N ALA A 211 16.47 -26.66 12.24
CA ALA A 211 15.04 -26.87 12.46
C ALA A 211 14.61 -28.30 12.11
N ASP A 212 15.12 -28.87 11.00
CA ASP A 212 14.84 -30.26 10.62
C ASP A 212 15.44 -31.28 11.60
N LEU A 213 16.65 -31.02 12.11
CA LEU A 213 17.27 -31.83 13.17
C LEU A 213 16.41 -31.81 14.44
N TYR A 214 15.85 -30.66 14.80
CA TYR A 214 14.93 -30.54 15.94
C TYR A 214 13.50 -31.03 15.66
N GLY A 215 13.16 -31.34 14.40
CA GLY A 215 11.81 -31.71 14.00
C GLY A 215 10.78 -30.58 14.11
N VAL A 216 11.19 -29.32 13.92
CA VAL A 216 10.34 -28.12 14.02
C VAL A 216 10.13 -27.45 12.64
N SER A 217 9.25 -26.43 12.59
CA SER A 217 8.88 -25.75 11.33
C SER A 217 10.09 -25.17 10.60
N LYS A 218 10.11 -25.33 9.26
CA LYS A 218 11.20 -24.89 8.38
C LYS A 218 10.97 -23.54 7.71
N TYR A 219 9.80 -22.92 7.93
CA TYR A 219 9.39 -21.72 7.22
C TYR A 219 9.58 -20.47 8.10
N SER A 220 10.24 -19.47 7.52
CA SER A 220 10.57 -18.17 8.12
C SER A 220 9.58 -17.09 7.67
N THR A 221 9.38 -16.08 8.52
CA THR A 221 8.65 -14.84 8.17
C THR A 221 9.57 -13.72 7.71
N TRP A 222 10.89 -13.93 7.71
CA TRP A 222 11.88 -12.91 7.37
C TRP A 222 12.23 -12.90 5.88
N TYR A 223 12.20 -11.73 5.26
CA TYR A 223 12.65 -11.54 3.88
C TYR A 223 13.32 -10.18 3.69
N ASN A 224 14.52 -10.18 3.10
CA ASN A 224 15.34 -8.97 2.84
C ASN A 224 15.44 -8.01 4.05
N GLY A 225 15.66 -8.55 5.25
CA GLY A 225 15.82 -7.76 6.47
C GLY A 225 14.52 -7.24 7.11
N VAL A 226 13.36 -7.68 6.63
CA VAL A 226 12.04 -7.34 7.20
C VAL A 226 11.35 -8.60 7.73
N ASP A 227 10.78 -8.53 8.92
CA ASP A 227 9.92 -9.57 9.51
C ASP A 227 8.46 -9.33 9.12
N TYR A 228 7.86 -10.28 8.39
CA TYR A 228 6.49 -10.18 7.89
C TYR A 228 5.46 -10.87 8.78
N LYS A 229 5.82 -11.37 9.96
CA LYS A 229 4.93 -12.18 10.82
C LYS A 229 3.55 -11.55 11.10
N ASP A 230 3.49 -10.22 11.16
CA ASP A 230 2.26 -9.49 11.45
C ASP A 230 1.21 -9.58 10.33
N VAL A 231 1.65 -9.92 9.11
CA VAL A 231 0.78 -10.04 7.93
C VAL A 231 0.93 -11.38 7.20
N TYR A 232 1.82 -12.26 7.66
CA TYR A 232 2.18 -13.49 6.98
C TYR A 232 2.42 -14.64 7.98
N ASP A 233 1.72 -15.75 7.75
CA ASP A 233 1.95 -17.03 8.39
C ASP A 233 2.13 -18.07 7.26
N PRO A 234 3.27 -18.78 7.21
CA PRO A 234 3.57 -19.69 6.12
C PRO A 234 2.59 -20.87 6.01
N ASN A 235 2.10 -21.39 7.14
CA ASN A 235 1.14 -22.49 7.14
C ASN A 235 -0.24 -22.01 6.69
N TYR A 236 -0.66 -20.84 7.18
CA TYR A 236 -1.90 -20.20 6.71
C TYR A 236 -1.82 -19.96 5.20
N TYR A 237 -0.75 -19.31 4.74
CA TYR A 237 -0.60 -18.93 3.35
C TYR A 237 -0.56 -20.15 2.41
N MET A 238 0.18 -21.19 2.78
CA MET A 238 0.27 -22.44 2.03
C MET A 238 -1.08 -23.20 2.02
N SER A 239 -1.75 -23.29 3.17
CA SER A 239 -3.06 -23.96 3.24
C SER A 239 -4.17 -23.20 2.49
N ARG A 240 -4.08 -21.87 2.45
CA ARG A 240 -5.06 -21.01 1.80
C ARG A 240 -4.91 -20.99 0.27
N TYR A 241 -3.67 -21.06 -0.23
CA TYR A 241 -3.34 -20.91 -1.64
C TYR A 241 -2.65 -22.16 -2.20
N ALA A 242 -3.45 -23.08 -2.72
CA ALA A 242 -2.96 -24.37 -3.26
C ALA A 242 -1.98 -24.20 -4.43
N ASP A 243 -2.16 -23.17 -5.25
CA ASP A 243 -1.24 -22.79 -6.34
C ASP A 243 0.16 -22.45 -5.81
N VAL A 244 0.21 -21.68 -4.72
CA VAL A 244 1.46 -21.32 -4.04
C VAL A 244 2.07 -22.53 -3.35
N ALA A 245 1.25 -23.37 -2.70
CA ALA A 245 1.75 -24.59 -2.08
C ALA A 245 2.46 -25.50 -3.09
N GLN A 246 1.88 -25.65 -4.28
CA GLN A 246 2.46 -26.44 -5.35
C GLN A 246 3.74 -25.81 -5.92
N ALA A 247 3.75 -24.49 -6.15
CA ALA A 247 4.89 -23.81 -6.77
C ALA A 247 6.04 -23.51 -5.81
N CYS A 248 5.74 -23.27 -4.53
CA CYS A 248 6.68 -22.69 -3.56
C CYS A 248 6.73 -23.41 -2.21
N GLY A 249 5.83 -24.36 -1.94
CA GLY A 249 5.73 -25.05 -0.64
C GLY A 249 6.96 -25.91 -0.28
N GLY A 250 7.84 -26.21 -1.23
CA GLY A 250 9.07 -26.97 -0.96
C GLY A 250 10.20 -26.20 -0.30
N SER A 251 10.12 -24.85 -0.22
CA SER A 251 11.19 -24.02 0.34
C SER A 251 10.65 -22.78 1.04
N SER A 252 11.23 -22.46 2.20
CA SER A 252 10.92 -21.23 2.94
C SER A 252 11.16 -19.98 2.12
N ASP A 253 12.29 -19.91 1.43
CA ASP A 253 12.71 -18.72 0.70
C ASP A 253 11.79 -18.46 -0.51
N THR A 254 11.34 -19.52 -1.18
CA THR A 254 10.39 -19.38 -2.30
C THR A 254 9.00 -19.00 -1.81
N LEU A 255 8.57 -19.51 -0.65
CA LEU A 255 7.24 -19.23 -0.11
C LEU A 255 7.10 -17.77 0.35
N ILE A 256 8.02 -17.26 1.18
CA ILE A 256 7.98 -15.85 1.60
C ILE A 256 8.29 -14.93 0.42
N GLY A 257 9.21 -15.32 -0.47
CA GLY A 257 9.51 -14.58 -1.70
C GLY A 257 8.27 -14.42 -2.59
N HIS A 258 7.43 -15.46 -2.70
CA HIS A 258 6.18 -15.36 -3.42
C HIS A 258 5.23 -14.33 -2.77
N PHE A 259 5.01 -14.42 -1.46
CA PHE A 259 4.14 -13.48 -0.76
C PHE A 259 4.59 -12.03 -0.97
N VAL A 260 5.88 -11.74 -0.78
CA VAL A 260 6.42 -10.37 -0.85
C VAL A 260 6.45 -9.79 -2.26
N ASN A 261 6.73 -10.61 -3.28
CA ASN A 261 6.90 -10.16 -4.66
C ASN A 261 5.59 -10.17 -5.47
N TYR A 262 4.66 -11.08 -5.13
CA TYR A 262 3.41 -11.28 -5.87
C TYR A 262 2.19 -11.15 -4.96
N GLY A 263 2.15 -11.90 -3.86
CA GLY A 263 0.97 -11.99 -2.98
C GLY A 263 0.47 -10.64 -2.46
N MET A 264 1.37 -9.78 -1.97
CA MET A 264 1.01 -8.44 -1.49
C MET A 264 0.41 -7.53 -2.58
N ASN A 265 0.90 -7.64 -3.81
CA ASN A 265 0.39 -6.85 -4.95
C ASN A 265 -0.97 -7.37 -5.42
N GLU A 266 -1.17 -8.69 -5.34
CA GLU A 266 -2.43 -9.37 -5.66
C GLU A 266 -3.50 -9.21 -4.57
N GLY A 267 -3.13 -8.73 -3.38
CA GLY A 267 -4.03 -8.61 -2.24
C GLY A 267 -4.26 -9.92 -1.49
N ARG A 268 -3.36 -10.90 -1.61
CA ARG A 268 -3.50 -12.19 -0.92
C ARG A 268 -3.32 -12.06 0.58
N GLN A 269 -4.29 -12.59 1.32
CA GLN A 269 -4.28 -12.66 2.77
C GLN A 269 -3.15 -13.59 3.27
N GLY A 270 -2.13 -13.02 3.91
CA GLY A 270 -0.94 -13.76 4.33
C GLY A 270 -1.10 -14.53 5.65
N ASN A 271 -2.00 -14.10 6.53
CA ASN A 271 -2.31 -14.77 7.80
C ASN A 271 -3.79 -14.61 8.19
N SER A 272 -4.21 -15.25 9.27
CA SER A 272 -5.59 -15.20 9.77
C SER A 272 -5.95 -13.92 10.53
N GLU A 273 -5.01 -12.98 10.73
CA GLU A 273 -5.18 -11.78 11.57
C GLU A 273 -5.14 -10.46 10.77
N PHE A 274 -4.78 -10.51 9.49
CA PHE A 274 -4.67 -9.34 8.63
C PHE A 274 -5.15 -9.62 7.20
N ASP A 275 -6.12 -8.84 6.74
CA ASP A 275 -6.56 -8.76 5.34
C ASP A 275 -6.38 -7.32 4.85
N VAL A 276 -5.57 -7.15 3.80
CA VAL A 276 -5.28 -5.82 3.24
C VAL A 276 -6.52 -5.10 2.72
N HIS A 277 -7.54 -5.83 2.26
CA HIS A 277 -8.78 -5.23 1.79
C HIS A 277 -9.61 -4.70 2.96
N SER A 278 -9.71 -5.47 4.05
CA SER A 278 -10.29 -5.00 5.30
C SER A 278 -9.58 -3.74 5.81
N TYR A 279 -8.25 -3.80 5.88
CA TYR A 279 -7.43 -2.66 6.33
C TYR A 279 -7.60 -1.42 5.45
N LYS A 280 -7.63 -1.59 4.12
CA LYS A 280 -7.88 -0.50 3.17
C LYS A 280 -9.28 0.09 3.33
N ASN A 281 -10.30 -0.74 3.54
CA ASN A 281 -11.68 -0.29 3.70
C ASN A 281 -11.89 0.52 4.99
N GLU A 282 -11.18 0.17 6.06
CA GLU A 282 -11.37 0.81 7.35
C GLU A 282 -10.75 2.21 7.43
N TYR A 283 -9.60 2.42 6.80
CA TYR A 283 -8.75 3.59 7.04
C TYR A 283 -8.69 4.58 5.86
N ALA A 284 -9.54 5.62 5.90
CA ALA A 284 -9.63 6.65 4.86
C ALA A 284 -8.34 7.48 4.68
N ASP A 285 -7.58 7.68 5.75
CA ASP A 285 -6.26 8.32 5.70
C ASP A 285 -5.27 7.52 4.84
N LEU A 286 -5.27 6.20 4.99
CA LEU A 286 -4.42 5.31 4.19
C LEU A 286 -4.89 5.24 2.73
N ARG A 287 -6.21 5.23 2.49
CA ARG A 287 -6.75 5.38 1.13
C ARG A 287 -6.28 6.66 0.46
N SER A 288 -6.32 7.78 1.19
CA SER A 288 -5.81 9.07 0.69
C SER A 288 -4.31 9.04 0.38
N ALA A 289 -3.52 8.35 1.21
CA ALA A 289 -2.07 8.31 1.07
C ALA A 289 -1.57 7.30 0.01
N TYR A 290 -2.21 6.13 -0.07
CA TYR A 290 -1.69 4.98 -0.83
C TYR A 290 -2.54 4.59 -2.04
N GLY A 291 -3.82 5.02 -2.08
CA GLY A 291 -4.73 4.69 -3.17
C GLY A 291 -4.84 3.18 -3.39
N THR A 292 -4.42 2.70 -4.56
CA THR A 292 -4.48 1.28 -4.96
C THR A 292 -3.20 0.49 -4.68
N ASP A 293 -2.15 1.11 -4.12
CA ASP A 293 -0.87 0.46 -3.83
C ASP A 293 -0.98 -0.44 -2.58
N LEU A 294 -1.51 -1.66 -2.76
CA LEU A 294 -1.77 -2.60 -1.67
C LEU A 294 -0.52 -2.92 -0.85
N LYS A 295 0.67 -2.97 -1.48
CA LYS A 295 1.92 -3.25 -0.80
C LYS A 295 2.21 -2.23 0.31
N LYS A 296 1.88 -0.95 0.10
CA LYS A 296 2.03 0.09 1.14
C LYS A 296 1.12 -0.13 2.36
N TYR A 297 -0.06 -0.71 2.18
CA TYR A 297 -0.95 -1.02 3.31
C TYR A 297 -0.37 -2.13 4.19
N TYR A 298 0.13 -3.22 3.60
CA TYR A 298 0.84 -4.26 4.34
C TYR A 298 2.04 -3.69 5.10
N MET A 299 2.89 -2.91 4.40
CA MET A 299 4.08 -2.32 5.01
C MET A 299 3.72 -1.31 6.12
N HIS A 300 2.64 -0.55 5.95
CA HIS A 300 2.14 0.31 7.02
C HIS A 300 1.72 -0.50 8.24
N TYR A 301 1.00 -1.61 8.07
CA TYR A 301 0.56 -2.43 9.20
C TYR A 301 1.75 -3.01 9.99
N ILE A 302 2.74 -3.58 9.29
CA ILE A 302 4.00 -4.09 9.87
C ILE A 302 4.73 -2.97 10.61
N ASN A 303 4.89 -1.81 9.97
CA ASN A 303 5.74 -0.76 10.51
C ASN A 303 5.06 0.12 11.55
N TYR A 304 3.73 0.25 11.55
CA TYR A 304 3.00 1.22 12.37
C TYR A 304 1.64 0.71 12.84
N GLY A 305 0.81 0.20 11.92
CA GLY A 305 -0.62 -0.07 12.17
C GLY A 305 -0.88 -0.93 13.41
N LYS A 306 -0.11 -2.02 13.59
CA LYS A 306 -0.23 -2.87 14.79
C LYS A 306 0.09 -2.13 16.09
N ARG A 307 1.09 -1.24 16.08
CA ARG A 307 1.47 -0.42 17.25
C ARG A 307 0.48 0.72 17.52
N GLU A 308 -0.16 1.22 16.47
CA GLU A 308 -1.24 2.22 16.56
C GLU A 308 -2.56 1.61 17.06
N GLY A 309 -2.64 0.28 17.19
CA GLY A 309 -3.87 -0.42 17.59
C GLY A 309 -4.91 -0.49 16.47
N ARG A 310 -4.51 -0.34 15.21
CA ARG A 310 -5.42 -0.45 14.07
C ARG A 310 -5.82 -1.91 13.84
N HIS A 311 -7.07 -2.14 13.46
CA HIS A 311 -7.61 -3.46 13.16
C HIS A 311 -7.22 -3.92 11.76
N GLY A 312 -6.66 -5.12 11.63
CA GLY A 312 -6.30 -5.71 10.35
C GLY A 312 -7.43 -6.44 9.61
N LEU A 313 -8.60 -6.61 10.23
CA LEU A 313 -9.67 -7.51 9.76
C LEU A 313 -11.07 -7.03 10.13
N GLY A 314 -12.07 -7.51 9.39
CA GLY A 314 -13.49 -7.39 9.74
C GLY A 314 -14.23 -6.25 9.05
N CYS A 315 -13.52 -5.36 8.35
CA CYS A 315 -14.11 -4.24 7.63
C CYS A 315 -14.43 -4.59 6.17
N THR A 316 -15.66 -5.03 5.89
CA THR A 316 -16.07 -5.47 4.54
C THR A 316 -16.57 -4.33 3.64
N SER A 317 -16.75 -3.13 4.19
CA SER A 317 -17.24 -1.94 3.48
C SER A 317 -16.46 -0.70 3.92
N LEU A 318 -16.49 0.36 3.12
CA LEU A 318 -15.79 1.61 3.44
C LEU A 318 -16.23 2.16 4.80
N SER A 319 -15.30 2.23 5.75
CA SER A 319 -15.45 2.99 6.98
C SER A 319 -14.89 4.40 6.75
N GLY A 320 -15.76 5.39 6.91
CA GLY A 320 -15.50 6.75 6.45
C GLY A 320 -15.31 6.85 4.94
N VAL A 321 -15.24 8.08 4.43
CA VAL A 321 -14.96 8.35 3.01
C VAL A 321 -13.88 9.41 2.90
N VAL A 322 -13.06 9.32 1.86
CA VAL A 322 -12.08 10.36 1.57
C VAL A 322 -12.78 11.65 1.15
N ILE A 323 -12.57 12.71 1.93
CA ILE A 323 -13.18 14.05 1.72
C ILE A 323 -12.14 15.14 1.43
N SER A 324 -10.85 14.80 1.46
CA SER A 324 -9.77 15.76 1.25
C SER A 324 -8.94 15.40 0.01
N TYR A 325 -8.63 16.40 -0.80
CA TYR A 325 -7.79 16.26 -1.99
C TYR A 325 -6.83 17.46 -2.07
N ASN A 326 -5.53 17.19 -2.29
CA ASN A 326 -4.45 18.19 -2.28
C ASN A 326 -4.50 19.13 -1.05
N GLY A 327 -4.67 18.54 0.14
CA GLY A 327 -4.69 19.27 1.42
C GLY A 327 -5.97 20.09 1.67
N LYS A 328 -6.97 20.03 0.78
CA LYS A 328 -8.22 20.76 0.93
C LYS A 328 -9.39 19.83 1.21
N ASN A 329 -10.20 20.17 2.21
CA ASN A 329 -11.41 19.45 2.59
C ASN A 329 -12.61 19.95 1.75
N TYR A 330 -13.30 19.03 1.07
CA TYR A 330 -14.43 19.31 0.18
C TYR A 330 -15.80 18.95 0.78
N SER A 331 -15.88 18.49 2.03
CA SER A 331 -17.12 18.06 2.69
C SER A 331 -18.24 19.11 2.73
N ALA A 332 -17.91 20.41 2.56
CA ALA A 332 -18.91 21.46 2.46
C ALA A 332 -19.75 21.40 1.17
N VAL A 333 -19.22 20.78 0.10
CA VAL A 333 -19.86 20.71 -1.22
C VAL A 333 -19.91 19.29 -1.79
N TYR A 334 -19.31 18.31 -1.11
CA TYR A 334 -19.16 16.94 -1.56
C TYR A 334 -19.58 15.94 -0.48
N ASP A 335 -20.46 15.02 -0.84
CA ASP A 335 -20.79 13.82 -0.11
C ASP A 335 -20.64 12.63 -1.07
N TYR A 336 -19.84 11.64 -0.69
CA TYR A 336 -19.50 10.52 -1.57
C TYR A 336 -20.76 9.76 -2.02
N ASN A 337 -21.65 9.41 -1.09
CA ASN A 337 -22.83 8.60 -1.38
C ASN A 337 -23.82 9.37 -2.25
N TYR A 338 -24.06 10.65 -1.95
CA TYR A 338 -24.86 11.54 -2.77
C TYR A 338 -24.29 11.62 -4.18
N TYR A 339 -22.98 11.86 -4.31
CA TYR A 339 -22.36 12.06 -5.60
C TYR A 339 -22.43 10.80 -6.48
N VAL A 340 -22.09 9.61 -5.96
CA VAL A 340 -22.17 8.38 -6.76
C VAL A 340 -23.61 7.96 -7.07
N ASN A 341 -24.58 8.25 -6.20
CA ASN A 341 -25.98 7.93 -6.45
C ASN A 341 -26.62 8.85 -7.50
N ASN A 342 -26.15 10.09 -7.62
CA ASN A 342 -26.62 11.06 -8.62
C ASN A 342 -25.79 11.05 -9.92
N ASN A 343 -24.67 10.31 -9.96
CA ASN A 343 -23.78 10.21 -11.12
C ASN A 343 -23.47 8.74 -11.43
N PRO A 344 -24.40 8.01 -12.11
CA PRO A 344 -24.22 6.59 -12.40
C PRO A 344 -22.99 6.27 -13.25
N ASP A 345 -22.57 7.21 -14.11
CA ASP A 345 -21.34 7.14 -14.90
C ASP A 345 -20.09 7.07 -14.01
N VAL A 346 -20.02 7.92 -12.99
CA VAL A 346 -18.92 7.95 -12.00
C VAL A 346 -18.93 6.66 -11.18
N LYS A 347 -20.11 6.21 -10.74
CA LYS A 347 -20.27 4.97 -9.98
C LYS A 347 -19.76 3.76 -10.76
N ALA A 348 -20.12 3.67 -12.05
CA ALA A 348 -19.65 2.60 -12.93
C ALA A 348 -18.15 2.68 -13.21
N ALA A 349 -17.60 3.89 -13.41
CA ALA A 349 -16.19 4.08 -13.75
C ALA A 349 -15.23 3.73 -12.58
N PHE A 350 -15.62 4.02 -11.34
CA PHE A 350 -14.72 3.88 -10.18
C PHE A 350 -15.09 2.75 -9.23
N ASN A 351 -16.27 2.13 -9.37
CA ASN A 351 -16.68 0.92 -8.67
C ASN A 351 -16.36 0.92 -7.16
N GLY A 352 -16.70 2.00 -6.46
CA GLY A 352 -16.50 2.11 -5.01
C GLY A 352 -15.18 2.75 -4.58
N ASP A 353 -14.31 3.17 -5.50
CA ASP A 353 -13.07 3.88 -5.17
C ASP A 353 -13.36 5.35 -4.78
N ASP A 354 -13.44 5.61 -3.48
CA ASP A 354 -13.75 6.93 -2.92
C ASP A 354 -12.70 7.99 -3.25
N VAL A 355 -11.42 7.61 -3.33
CA VAL A 355 -10.31 8.49 -3.73
C VAL A 355 -10.46 8.96 -5.17
N LYS A 356 -10.68 8.03 -6.12
CA LYS A 356 -10.90 8.40 -7.53
C LYS A 356 -12.19 9.19 -7.72
N THR A 357 -13.23 8.85 -6.96
CA THR A 357 -14.51 9.55 -7.01
C THR A 357 -14.35 11.02 -6.58
N LEU A 358 -13.65 11.28 -5.46
CA LEU A 358 -13.36 12.65 -5.03
C LEU A 358 -12.48 13.38 -6.05
N LYS A 359 -11.43 12.73 -6.54
CA LYS A 359 -10.55 13.31 -7.58
C LYS A 359 -11.37 13.74 -8.80
N HIS A 360 -12.26 12.88 -9.29
CA HIS A 360 -13.14 13.21 -10.41
C HIS A 360 -14.02 14.42 -10.10
N PHE A 361 -14.67 14.46 -8.94
CA PHE A 361 -15.50 15.61 -8.57
C PHE A 361 -14.69 16.92 -8.61
N VAL A 362 -13.47 16.92 -8.06
CA VAL A 362 -12.62 18.12 -7.98
C VAL A 362 -12.07 18.56 -9.34
N GLU A 363 -11.66 17.61 -10.19
CA GLU A 363 -11.01 17.90 -11.48
C GLU A 363 -12.01 18.16 -12.61
N TYR A 364 -13.15 17.48 -12.59
CA TYR A 364 -14.15 17.51 -13.67
C TYR A 364 -15.52 17.95 -13.16
N GLY A 365 -16.05 17.31 -12.11
CA GLY A 365 -17.42 17.53 -11.65
C GLY A 365 -17.73 18.99 -11.30
N MET A 366 -16.83 19.70 -10.61
CA MET A 366 -16.99 21.12 -10.28
C MET A 366 -17.01 22.04 -11.52
N ASN A 367 -16.27 21.69 -12.57
CA ASN A 367 -16.25 22.44 -13.83
C ASN A 367 -17.52 22.19 -14.65
N GLU A 368 -18.03 20.95 -14.60
CA GLU A 368 -19.28 20.53 -15.24
C GLU A 368 -20.53 21.03 -14.50
N GLY A 369 -20.37 21.53 -13.27
CA GLY A 369 -21.49 21.97 -12.42
C GLY A 369 -22.25 20.82 -11.75
N ARG A 370 -21.63 19.64 -11.63
CA ARG A 370 -22.25 18.48 -10.98
C ARG A 370 -22.51 18.75 -9.50
N ARG A 371 -23.69 18.36 -9.03
CA ARG A 371 -24.06 18.51 -7.63
C ARG A 371 -23.34 17.46 -6.78
N GLY A 372 -22.41 17.92 -5.95
CA GLY A 372 -21.56 17.07 -5.11
C GLY A 372 -22.22 16.63 -3.80
N SER A 373 -23.22 17.37 -3.32
CA SER A 373 -23.92 17.09 -2.06
C SER A 373 -25.35 17.62 -2.11
N GLU A 374 -26.21 17.09 -1.24
CA GLU A 374 -27.58 17.58 -1.11
C GLU A 374 -27.64 19.04 -0.66
N ASN A 375 -26.72 19.49 0.19
CA ASN A 375 -26.77 20.82 0.79
C ASN A 375 -26.07 21.92 -0.03
N PHE A 376 -25.54 21.60 -1.21
CA PHE A 376 -24.90 22.59 -2.08
C PHE A 376 -25.22 22.34 -3.55
N ASP A 377 -25.93 23.28 -4.18
CA ASP A 377 -26.16 23.35 -5.61
C ASP A 377 -25.48 24.61 -6.18
N VAL A 378 -24.47 24.42 -7.04
CA VAL A 378 -23.72 25.54 -7.62
C VAL A 378 -24.59 26.45 -8.47
N VAL A 379 -25.65 25.93 -9.09
CA VAL A 379 -26.56 26.72 -9.92
C VAL A 379 -27.40 27.62 -9.02
N SER A 380 -28.01 27.06 -7.97
CA SER A 380 -28.70 27.84 -6.94
C SER A 380 -27.79 28.90 -6.32
N TYR A 381 -26.58 28.53 -5.96
CA TYR A 381 -25.60 29.44 -5.36
C TYR A 381 -25.19 30.56 -6.33
N LYS A 382 -24.96 30.26 -7.60
CA LYS A 382 -24.71 31.28 -8.64
C LYS A 382 -25.91 32.21 -8.81
N ASN A 383 -27.13 31.69 -8.81
CA ASN A 383 -28.34 32.48 -8.98
C ASN A 383 -28.62 33.41 -7.80
N ALA A 384 -28.29 32.99 -6.58
CA ALA A 384 -28.51 33.77 -5.37
C ALA A 384 -27.62 35.03 -5.26
N TYR A 385 -26.42 35.02 -5.87
CA TYR A 385 -25.37 35.99 -5.55
C TYR A 385 -24.81 36.74 -6.76
N GLY A 386 -25.29 37.97 -6.97
CA GLY A 386 -24.84 38.86 -8.04
C GLY A 386 -23.37 39.29 -7.92
N ASP A 387 -22.86 39.42 -6.69
CA ASP A 387 -21.43 39.69 -6.42
C ASP A 387 -20.53 38.58 -6.98
N LEU A 388 -20.92 37.31 -6.79
CA LEU A 388 -20.17 36.18 -7.32
C LEU A 388 -20.30 36.06 -8.83
N ARG A 389 -21.48 36.37 -9.40
CA ARG A 389 -21.65 36.44 -10.87
C ARG A 389 -20.76 37.50 -11.50
N ALA A 390 -20.67 38.67 -10.89
CA ALA A 390 -19.77 39.74 -11.33
C ALA A 390 -18.29 39.31 -11.26
N ALA A 391 -17.89 38.61 -10.18
CA ALA A 391 -16.50 38.21 -9.96
C ALA A 391 -16.05 36.98 -10.78
N TYR A 392 -16.92 35.98 -10.92
CA TYR A 392 -16.54 34.66 -11.44
C TYR A 392 -17.17 34.34 -12.80
N GLY A 393 -18.27 35.00 -13.17
CA GLY A 393 -18.95 34.76 -14.43
C GLY A 393 -19.33 33.30 -14.61
N LYS A 394 -18.76 32.65 -15.63
CA LYS A 394 -19.05 31.26 -16.01
C LYS A 394 -18.15 30.22 -15.33
N ASP A 395 -17.16 30.64 -14.55
CA ASP A 395 -16.22 29.74 -13.86
C ASP A 395 -16.89 29.09 -12.63
N LEU A 396 -17.61 27.98 -12.85
CA LEU A 396 -18.36 27.29 -11.82
C LEU A 396 -17.47 26.84 -10.65
N LYS A 397 -16.25 26.40 -10.94
CA LYS A 397 -15.30 25.93 -9.91
C LYS A 397 -15.00 27.01 -8.87
N LYS A 398 -14.93 28.29 -9.26
CA LYS A 398 -14.76 29.40 -8.31
C LYS A 398 -15.93 29.55 -7.34
N TYR A 399 -17.16 29.25 -7.74
CA TYR A 399 -18.33 29.31 -6.84
C TYR A 399 -18.25 28.23 -5.74
N TYR A 400 -17.92 26.99 -6.09
CA TYR A 400 -17.68 25.93 -5.10
C TYR A 400 -16.55 26.34 -4.14
N MET A 401 -15.44 26.85 -4.69
CA MET A 401 -14.27 27.23 -3.89
C MET A 401 -14.55 28.41 -2.96
N HIS A 402 -15.35 29.38 -3.41
CA HIS A 402 -15.82 30.46 -2.55
C HIS A 402 -16.65 29.92 -1.40
N TYR A 403 -17.61 29.02 -1.65
CA TYR A 403 -18.44 28.48 -0.57
C TYR A 403 -17.61 27.71 0.46
N ILE A 404 -16.66 26.88 0.03
CA ILE A 404 -15.74 26.16 0.92
C ILE A 404 -14.94 27.13 1.80
N ASN A 405 -14.42 28.21 1.22
CA ASN A 405 -13.52 29.13 1.94
C ASN A 405 -14.25 30.16 2.80
N TYR A 406 -15.39 30.66 2.32
CA TYR A 406 -16.07 31.85 2.87
C TYR A 406 -17.58 31.65 3.00
N GLY A 407 -18.26 31.23 1.93
CA GLY A 407 -19.72 31.25 1.85
C GLY A 407 -20.43 30.45 2.95
N LYS A 408 -19.85 29.34 3.39
CA LYS A 408 -20.38 28.56 4.52
C LYS A 408 -20.37 29.35 5.83
N LYS A 409 -19.31 30.13 6.09
CA LYS A 409 -19.19 30.98 7.29
C LYS A 409 -20.09 32.21 7.21
N GLU A 410 -20.30 32.72 5.99
CA GLU A 410 -21.20 33.84 5.72
C GLU A 410 -22.69 33.48 5.81
N GLY A 411 -23.03 32.19 5.96
CA GLY A 411 -24.42 31.74 6.03
C GLY A 411 -25.16 31.87 4.70
N ARG A 412 -24.44 31.85 3.57
CA ARG A 412 -25.04 32.00 2.25
C ARG A 412 -25.97 30.81 1.92
N ILE A 413 -27.17 31.10 1.42
CA ILE A 413 -28.12 30.20 0.76
C ILE A 413 -27.45 29.43 -0.38
N THR A 414 -27.57 28.11 -0.41
CA THR A 414 -26.89 27.22 -1.37
C THR A 414 -27.81 26.36 -2.22
N THR A 415 -29.12 26.40 -1.98
CA THR A 415 -30.10 25.52 -2.64
C THR A 415 -31.44 26.24 -2.83
N GLY A 416 -32.23 25.80 -3.81
CA GLY A 416 -33.63 26.24 -3.97
C GLY A 416 -33.80 27.57 -4.70
N VAL A 417 -32.74 28.11 -5.32
CA VAL A 417 -32.79 29.39 -6.03
C VAL A 417 -32.74 29.15 -7.55
N SER A 418 -33.92 29.07 -8.16
CA SER A 418 -34.06 28.77 -9.59
C SER A 418 -33.94 29.99 -10.51
N THR A 419 -34.10 31.20 -9.98
CA THR A 419 -34.05 32.47 -10.74
C THR A 419 -33.00 33.40 -10.19
N LEU A 420 -32.43 34.24 -11.07
CA LEU A 420 -31.42 35.24 -10.69
C LEU A 420 -31.97 36.21 -9.65
N GLN A 421 -31.32 36.24 -8.50
CA GLN A 421 -31.56 37.23 -7.45
C GLN A 421 -30.61 38.40 -7.63
N ASN A 422 -31.13 39.62 -7.50
CA ASN A 422 -30.38 40.87 -7.64
C ASN A 422 -29.49 40.91 -8.90
N PRO A 423 -30.07 40.94 -10.12
CA PRO A 423 -29.31 40.98 -11.35
C PRO A 423 -28.29 42.12 -11.39
N ILE A 424 -27.13 41.87 -11.99
CA ILE A 424 -26.09 42.90 -12.05
C ILE A 424 -26.53 44.11 -12.88
N ARG A 425 -26.19 45.30 -12.39
CA ARG A 425 -26.48 46.59 -13.03
C ARG A 425 -25.26 47.48 -13.22
N THR A 426 -24.13 47.06 -12.66
CA THR A 426 -22.86 47.79 -12.70
C THR A 426 -21.88 47.08 -13.61
N TYR A 427 -21.23 47.83 -14.49
CA TYR A 427 -20.18 47.32 -15.37
C TYR A 427 -19.03 48.32 -15.45
N GLN A 428 -17.80 47.86 -15.23
CA GLN A 428 -16.59 48.70 -15.23
C GLN A 428 -16.71 49.98 -14.37
N GLY A 429 -17.37 49.88 -13.22
CA GLY A 429 -17.55 50.99 -12.27
C GLY A 429 -18.71 51.93 -12.58
N VAL A 430 -19.42 51.74 -13.70
CA VAL A 430 -20.59 52.55 -14.07
C VAL A 430 -21.87 51.82 -13.67
N ASP A 431 -22.76 52.50 -12.95
CA ASP A 431 -24.10 51.99 -12.61
C ASP A 431 -25.12 52.34 -13.70
N TYR A 432 -25.63 51.33 -14.38
CA TYR A 432 -26.61 51.48 -15.46
C TYR A 432 -28.06 51.41 -14.95
N SER A 433 -28.29 51.33 -13.63
CA SER A 433 -29.60 51.17 -13.02
C SER A 433 -30.65 52.22 -13.43
N LEU A 434 -30.22 53.42 -13.84
CA LEU A 434 -31.11 54.49 -14.32
C LEU A 434 -31.75 54.18 -15.67
N VAL A 435 -31.10 53.35 -16.50
CA VAL A 435 -31.53 53.09 -17.89
C VAL A 435 -31.67 51.61 -18.22
N TYR A 436 -31.35 50.72 -17.28
CA TYR A 436 -31.33 49.27 -17.46
C TYR A 436 -31.97 48.55 -16.28
N ASP A 437 -32.90 47.65 -16.60
CA ASP A 437 -33.43 46.61 -15.73
C ASP A 437 -33.32 45.26 -16.46
N TYR A 438 -32.71 44.27 -15.82
CA TYR A 438 -32.45 42.97 -16.45
C TYR A 438 -33.74 42.29 -16.91
N ASN A 439 -34.76 42.22 -16.04
CA ASN A 439 -36.00 41.51 -16.31
C ASN A 439 -36.79 42.22 -17.42
N TYR A 440 -36.87 43.55 -17.37
CA TYR A 440 -37.48 44.36 -18.39
C TYR A 440 -36.78 44.15 -19.74
N TYR A 441 -35.45 44.18 -19.76
CA TYR A 441 -34.69 44.09 -20.99
C TYR A 441 -34.86 42.72 -21.66
N ILE A 442 -34.77 41.61 -20.91
CA ILE A 442 -34.98 40.27 -21.50
C ILE A 442 -36.43 40.04 -21.94
N GLN A 443 -37.41 40.61 -21.22
CA GLN A 443 -38.83 40.50 -21.57
C GLN A 443 -39.16 41.19 -22.90
N HIS A 444 -38.53 42.34 -23.16
CA HIS A 444 -38.76 43.15 -24.37
C HIS A 444 -37.80 42.81 -25.51
N ASN A 445 -36.79 41.99 -25.26
CA ASN A 445 -35.79 41.58 -26.25
C ASN A 445 -35.61 40.04 -26.24
N PRO A 446 -36.57 39.28 -26.81
CA PRO A 446 -36.54 37.81 -26.77
C PRO A 446 -35.33 37.18 -27.48
N ASP A 447 -34.71 37.91 -28.41
CA ASP A 447 -33.44 37.54 -29.05
C ASP A 447 -32.29 37.50 -28.03
N VAL A 448 -32.20 38.51 -27.17
CA VAL A 448 -31.19 38.61 -26.11
C VAL A 448 -31.44 37.54 -25.04
N ALA A 449 -32.70 37.36 -24.62
CA ALA A 449 -33.08 36.33 -23.65
C ALA A 449 -32.66 34.93 -24.12
N ARG A 450 -32.78 34.65 -25.42
CA ARG A 450 -32.37 33.38 -26.03
C ARG A 450 -30.85 33.25 -26.16
N ALA A 451 -30.15 34.34 -26.43
CA ALA A 451 -28.70 34.35 -26.56
C ALA A 451 -27.99 34.20 -25.20
N PHE A 452 -28.59 34.73 -24.11
CA PHE A 452 -27.99 34.79 -22.78
C PHE A 452 -28.94 34.27 -21.68
N PRO A 453 -29.35 33.00 -21.74
CA PRO A 453 -30.29 32.44 -20.76
C PRO A 453 -29.68 32.47 -19.35
N ASN A 454 -30.36 33.14 -18.41
CA ASN A 454 -29.93 33.29 -17.01
C ASN A 454 -28.48 33.82 -16.86
N ASP A 455 -28.04 34.72 -17.75
CA ASP A 455 -26.72 35.35 -17.70
C ASP A 455 -26.87 36.88 -17.69
N ASP A 456 -27.09 37.44 -16.50
CA ASP A 456 -27.20 38.89 -16.29
C ASP A 456 -25.93 39.65 -16.68
N VAL A 457 -24.76 39.03 -16.49
CA VAL A 457 -23.46 39.61 -16.88
C VAL A 457 -23.37 39.80 -18.39
N ALA A 458 -23.65 38.74 -19.16
CA ALA A 458 -23.63 38.82 -20.62
C ALA A 458 -24.76 39.70 -21.16
N THR A 459 -25.93 39.67 -20.53
CA THR A 459 -27.07 40.52 -20.91
C THR A 459 -26.76 42.00 -20.73
N LEU A 460 -26.16 42.41 -19.60
CA LEU A 460 -25.73 43.79 -19.38
C LEU A 460 -24.65 44.20 -20.38
N LYS A 461 -23.65 43.34 -20.63
CA LYS A 461 -22.62 43.60 -21.66
C LYS A 461 -23.24 43.79 -23.05
N HIS A 462 -24.24 42.99 -23.41
CA HIS A 462 -24.95 43.15 -24.67
C HIS A 462 -25.66 44.50 -24.75
N PHE A 463 -26.41 44.87 -23.70
CA PHE A 463 -27.07 46.18 -23.66
C PHE A 463 -26.06 47.31 -23.85
N ILE A 464 -24.92 47.26 -23.16
CA ILE A 464 -23.88 48.29 -23.24
C ILE A 464 -23.25 48.37 -24.63
N ASN A 465 -22.88 47.23 -25.21
CA ASN A 465 -22.11 47.18 -26.46
C ASN A 465 -22.98 47.35 -27.71
N TYR A 466 -24.25 46.93 -27.65
CA TYR A 466 -25.15 46.89 -28.81
C TYR A 466 -26.48 47.60 -28.53
N GLY A 467 -27.16 47.24 -27.44
CA GLY A 467 -28.51 47.72 -27.16
C GLY A 467 -28.62 49.25 -27.06
N MET A 468 -27.66 49.91 -26.41
CA MET A 468 -27.59 51.37 -26.32
C MET A 468 -27.41 52.02 -27.70
N ASN A 469 -26.64 51.42 -28.60
CA ASN A 469 -26.41 51.95 -29.95
C ASN A 469 -27.64 51.73 -30.86
N GLU A 470 -28.32 50.60 -30.69
CA GLU A 470 -29.55 50.25 -31.40
C GLU A 470 -30.77 51.03 -30.88
N GLY A 471 -30.64 51.69 -29.72
CA GLY A 471 -31.71 52.44 -29.08
C GLY A 471 -32.79 51.54 -28.46
N ARG A 472 -32.41 50.35 -27.98
CA ARG A 472 -33.31 49.40 -27.30
C ARG A 472 -33.71 49.90 -25.92
N ILE A 473 -35.00 49.84 -25.62
CA ILE A 473 -35.52 50.22 -24.30
C ILE A 473 -35.24 49.09 -23.31
N ALA A 474 -34.49 49.39 -22.26
CA ALA A 474 -34.10 48.43 -21.23
C ALA A 474 -34.70 48.73 -19.86
N LYS A 475 -35.50 49.79 -19.74
CA LYS A 475 -36.23 50.14 -18.53
C LYS A 475 -37.50 50.92 -18.90
N ASP A 476 -38.59 50.66 -18.20
CA ASP A 476 -39.89 51.32 -18.39
C ASP A 476 -39.84 52.85 -18.20
N THR A 477 -38.97 53.30 -17.30
CA THR A 477 -38.79 54.70 -16.89
C THR A 477 -37.75 55.45 -17.72
N PHE A 478 -37.21 54.85 -18.79
CA PHE A 478 -36.27 55.51 -19.69
C PHE A 478 -36.46 55.08 -21.15
N ASN A 479 -36.88 56.01 -22.01
CA ASN A 479 -36.96 55.84 -23.45
C ASN A 479 -35.98 56.79 -24.16
N VAL A 480 -34.89 56.25 -24.70
CA VAL A 480 -33.85 57.07 -25.36
C VAL A 480 -34.36 57.90 -26.52
N LYS A 481 -35.38 57.42 -27.25
CA LYS A 481 -35.94 58.14 -28.40
C LYS A 481 -36.77 59.33 -27.93
N ALA A 482 -37.58 59.13 -26.89
CA ALA A 482 -38.31 60.22 -26.24
C ALA A 482 -37.34 61.27 -25.67
N TYR A 483 -36.32 60.81 -24.94
CA TYR A 483 -35.28 61.65 -24.37
C TYR A 483 -34.53 62.46 -25.45
N LYS A 484 -34.09 61.81 -26.54
CA LYS A 484 -33.49 62.49 -27.70
C LYS A 484 -34.43 63.55 -28.28
N ASN A 485 -35.72 63.28 -28.41
CA ASN A 485 -36.69 64.19 -29.03
C ASN A 485 -37.09 65.35 -28.11
N ALA A 486 -37.01 65.19 -26.79
CA ALA A 486 -37.29 66.24 -25.82
C ALA A 486 -36.21 67.35 -25.82
N TYR A 487 -34.93 66.99 -25.96
CA TYR A 487 -33.82 67.92 -25.71
C TYR A 487 -33.05 68.34 -26.97
N ARG A 488 -33.29 69.57 -27.44
CA ARG A 488 -32.66 70.14 -28.65
C ARG A 488 -31.14 70.27 -28.52
N ASP A 489 -30.67 70.66 -27.34
CA ASP A 489 -29.25 70.75 -26.99
C ASP A 489 -28.54 69.41 -27.17
N LEU A 490 -29.14 68.31 -26.69
CA LEU A 490 -28.57 66.97 -26.85
C LEU A 490 -28.59 66.51 -28.31
N ARG A 491 -29.62 66.87 -29.08
CA ARG A 491 -29.66 66.63 -30.54
C ARG A 491 -28.54 67.33 -31.27
N ALA A 492 -28.28 68.58 -30.92
CA ALA A 492 -27.19 69.35 -31.49
C ALA A 492 -25.82 68.75 -31.11
N ALA A 493 -25.65 68.28 -29.87
CA ALA A 493 -24.40 67.72 -29.38
C ALA A 493 -24.10 66.31 -29.90
N TYR A 494 -25.10 65.41 -29.94
CA TYR A 494 -24.88 63.98 -30.15
C TYR A 494 -25.42 63.45 -31.48
N GLY A 495 -26.28 64.20 -32.17
CA GLY A 495 -26.88 63.78 -33.44
C GLY A 495 -27.54 62.40 -33.35
N ASN A 496 -27.03 61.43 -34.12
CA ASN A 496 -27.54 60.07 -34.19
C ASN A 496 -26.86 59.06 -33.25
N ASN A 497 -25.90 59.50 -32.43
CA ASN A 497 -25.23 58.62 -31.47
C ASN A 497 -26.16 58.29 -30.29
N MET A 498 -26.98 57.23 -30.41
CA MET A 498 -27.92 56.80 -29.37
C MET A 498 -27.22 56.56 -28.03
N SER A 499 -26.06 55.90 -28.06
CA SER A 499 -25.27 55.58 -26.85
C SER A 499 -24.88 56.80 -26.04
N ALA A 500 -24.67 57.96 -26.67
CA ALA A 500 -24.34 59.21 -25.97
C ALA A 500 -25.52 59.75 -25.15
N TYR A 501 -26.76 59.58 -25.61
CA TYR A 501 -27.95 60.00 -24.86
C TYR A 501 -28.15 59.18 -23.58
N TYR A 502 -27.94 57.86 -23.64
CA TYR A 502 -27.95 57.00 -22.45
C TYR A 502 -26.89 57.44 -21.43
N LYS A 503 -25.64 57.62 -21.90
CA LYS A 503 -24.53 58.07 -21.03
C LYS A 503 -24.83 59.43 -20.41
N HIS A 504 -25.31 60.38 -21.20
CA HIS A 504 -25.70 61.69 -20.67
C HIS A 504 -26.77 61.56 -19.59
N TYR A 505 -27.79 60.71 -19.75
CA TYR A 505 -28.82 60.58 -18.73
C TYR A 505 -28.28 60.00 -17.42
N ILE A 506 -27.39 58.99 -17.52
CA ILE A 506 -26.69 58.41 -16.37
C ILE A 506 -25.82 59.46 -15.67
N ASP A 507 -25.02 60.20 -16.44
CA ASP A 507 -24.00 61.10 -15.90
C ASP A 507 -24.59 62.46 -15.46
N TYR A 508 -25.63 62.97 -16.11
CA TYR A 508 -26.13 64.34 -15.88
C TYR A 508 -27.66 64.41 -15.86
N GLY A 509 -28.32 63.88 -16.90
CA GLY A 509 -29.73 64.15 -17.18
C GLY A 509 -30.68 63.82 -16.03
N TYR A 510 -30.44 62.71 -15.32
CA TYR A 510 -31.24 62.35 -14.15
C TYR A 510 -31.12 63.40 -13.02
N ARG A 511 -29.90 63.89 -12.76
CA ARG A 511 -29.63 64.91 -11.72
C ARG A 511 -30.13 66.29 -12.11
N GLU A 512 -30.17 66.57 -13.40
CA GLU A 512 -30.73 67.80 -13.97
C GLU A 512 -32.27 67.80 -13.98
N GLY A 513 -32.93 66.69 -13.60
CA GLY A 513 -34.38 66.58 -13.60
C GLY A 513 -34.99 66.46 -14.99
N ARG A 514 -34.22 66.01 -15.99
CA ARG A 514 -34.71 65.84 -17.37
C ARG A 514 -35.68 64.67 -17.46
N VAL A 515 -36.90 64.93 -17.96
CA VAL A 515 -37.91 63.91 -18.31
C VAL A 515 -37.41 62.99 -19.42
N ALA A 516 -37.58 61.67 -19.26
CA ALA A 516 -37.05 60.66 -20.17
C ALA A 516 -38.07 59.61 -20.66
N VAL A 517 -39.36 59.85 -20.44
CA VAL A 517 -40.49 59.04 -20.95
C VAL A 517 -41.57 59.91 -21.57
#